data_AF-A0A8T4PTC8-F1
#
_entry.id   AF-A0A8T4PTC8-F1
#
_cell.length_a   1.000
_cell.length_b   1.000
_cell.length_c   1.000
_cell.angle_alpha   90.00
_cell.angle_beta   90.00
_cell.angle_gamma   90.00
#
_symmetry.space_group_name_H-M   'P 1'
#
loop_
_entity.id
_entity.type
_entity.pdbx_description
1 polymer ?
#
loop_
_entity_poly.entity_id
_entity_poly.type
_entity_poly.pdbx_seq_one_letter_code
_entity_poly.pdbx_strand_id
1 'polypeptide(L)'
;MKLTPLMTALALCALLVLAAGGGGGGGGSSRSPPAPPPEPPKPDCESMAGMQERVQCRLEQNLENKGLPEACRGLANERSCQDLYDRSLPCYGQSDLNEDRCLRGVSGLSKSQGKQEIRQYLVLLLYELEERVEERYEEGKISSKNAALLITRITELKRKVLTNESKEKLEPALAALKQDWKRLMA
;
A
#
# COMPACT_ATOMS: atom_id res chain seq x y z
N MET A 1 6.35 -4.09 7.40
CA MET A 1 5.46 -4.54 8.50
C MET A 1 4.50 -5.54 7.92
N LYS A 2 4.20 -6.62 8.64
CA LYS A 2 3.43 -7.75 8.11
C LYS A 2 2.00 -7.30 7.84
N LEU A 3 1.62 -7.20 6.57
CA LEU A 3 0.23 -7.36 6.17
C LEU A 3 -0.16 -8.78 6.54
N THR A 4 -1.00 -8.90 7.57
CA THR A 4 -1.62 -10.16 7.94
C THR A 4 -2.45 -10.65 6.75
N PRO A 5 -2.20 -11.87 6.25
CA PRO A 5 -2.96 -12.46 5.15
C PRO A 5 -4.30 -12.95 5.71
N LEU A 6 -5.25 -12.03 5.85
CA LEU A 6 -6.63 -12.38 6.13
C LEU A 6 -7.37 -12.30 4.79
N MET A 7 -7.31 -13.39 4.00
CA MET A 7 -8.25 -13.76 2.91
C MET A 7 -7.67 -14.87 1.99
N THR A 8 -6.86 -15.81 2.50
CA THR A 8 -6.70 -17.13 1.89
C THR A 8 -7.41 -18.18 2.74
N ALA A 9 -8.75 -18.11 2.77
CA ALA A 9 -9.59 -19.16 3.33
C ALA A 9 -10.48 -19.75 2.22
N LEU A 10 -9.83 -20.28 1.18
CA LEU A 10 -10.45 -21.19 0.23
C LEU A 10 -9.45 -22.31 -0.09
N ALA A 11 -9.25 -23.19 0.88
CA ALA A 11 -8.68 -24.51 0.67
C ALA A 11 -9.66 -25.53 1.25
N LEU A 12 -10.57 -25.92 0.35
CA LEU A 12 -11.49 -27.03 0.48
C LEU A 12 -10.73 -28.34 0.76
N CYS A 13 -11.36 -29.15 1.60
CA CYS A 13 -11.44 -30.60 1.51
C CYS A 13 -10.27 -31.50 1.94
N ALA A 14 -10.71 -32.45 2.79
CA ALA A 14 -10.22 -33.80 3.01
C ALA A 14 -8.99 -33.94 3.90
N LEU A 15 -9.24 -34.38 5.14
CA LEU A 15 -8.61 -35.57 5.72
C LEU A 15 -9.21 -35.85 7.11
N LEU A 16 -10.31 -36.61 7.11
CA LEU A 16 -10.71 -37.42 8.25
C LEU A 16 -11.23 -38.76 7.69
N VAL A 17 -10.30 -39.65 7.38
CA VAL A 17 -10.58 -41.09 7.36
C VAL A 17 -9.49 -41.74 8.20
N LEU A 18 -9.87 -42.10 9.43
CA LEU A 18 -9.15 -43.10 10.19
C LEU A 18 -9.35 -44.45 9.49
N ALA A 19 -8.26 -45.07 9.06
CA ALA A 19 -8.20 -46.50 8.84
C ALA A 19 -6.83 -47.01 9.28
N ALA A 20 -6.87 -47.93 10.25
CA ALA A 20 -5.73 -48.64 10.79
C ALA A 20 -5.20 -49.68 9.79
N GLY A 21 -3.89 -49.98 9.90
CA GLY A 21 -3.36 -51.31 9.58
C GLY A 21 -2.29 -51.38 8.50
N GLY A 22 -1.23 -52.14 8.81
CA GLY A 22 -0.48 -52.91 7.81
C GLY A 22 0.90 -52.39 7.47
N GLY A 23 1.93 -53.07 7.97
CA GLY A 23 3.32 -52.86 7.59
C GLY A 23 3.65 -53.29 6.17
N GLY A 24 4.79 -52.84 5.67
CA GLY A 24 5.34 -53.24 4.38
C GLY A 24 6.56 -52.39 4.04
N GLY A 25 7.75 -52.97 4.21
CA GLY A 25 9.01 -52.37 3.76
C GLY A 25 9.05 -52.28 2.24
N GLY A 26 9.55 -51.15 1.73
CA GLY A 26 9.81 -50.94 0.32
C GLY A 26 10.81 -49.81 0.15
N GLY A 27 12.04 -50.16 -0.21
CA GLY A 27 13.10 -49.23 -0.56
C GLY A 27 12.72 -48.46 -1.82
N GLY A 28 12.19 -47.25 -1.65
CA GLY A 28 11.94 -46.30 -2.72
C GLY A 28 13.12 -45.33 -2.85
N SER A 29 13.85 -45.41 -3.95
CA SER A 29 14.89 -44.44 -4.31
C SER A 29 14.25 -43.06 -4.49
N SER A 30 14.39 -42.18 -3.50
CA SER A 30 13.90 -40.81 -3.52
C SER A 30 14.73 -39.96 -4.49
N ARG A 31 14.40 -40.02 -5.79
CA ARG A 31 14.83 -38.97 -6.71
C ARG A 31 13.98 -37.74 -6.45
N SER A 32 14.53 -36.76 -5.74
CA SER A 32 13.94 -35.44 -5.62
C SER A 32 13.66 -34.87 -7.03
N PRO A 33 12.49 -34.25 -7.27
CA PRO A 33 12.24 -33.56 -8.52
C PRO A 33 13.35 -32.51 -8.77
N PRO A 34 13.76 -32.29 -10.03
CA PRO A 34 14.68 -31.22 -10.35
C PRO A 34 14.09 -29.89 -9.87
N ALA A 35 14.91 -29.07 -9.21
CA ALA A 35 14.50 -27.76 -8.75
C ALA A 35 14.00 -26.94 -9.95
N PRO A 36 12.89 -26.18 -9.80
CA PRO A 36 12.42 -25.31 -10.86
C PRO A 36 13.53 -24.32 -11.24
N PRO A 37 13.61 -23.90 -12.51
CA PRO A 37 14.56 -22.88 -12.92
C PRO A 37 14.37 -21.62 -12.07
N PRO A 38 15.45 -20.87 -11.78
CA PRO A 38 15.35 -19.64 -11.00
C PRO A 38 14.38 -18.68 -11.71
N GLU A 39 13.46 -18.11 -10.94
CA GLU A 39 12.56 -17.07 -11.46
C GLU A 39 13.38 -15.91 -12.02
N PRO A 40 12.98 -15.32 -13.16
CA PRO A 40 13.66 -14.15 -13.70
C PRO A 40 13.65 -13.02 -12.67
N PRO A 41 14.72 -12.19 -12.62
CA PRO A 41 14.78 -11.08 -11.68
C PRO A 41 13.60 -10.13 -11.91
N LYS A 42 12.92 -9.77 -10.82
CA LYS A 42 11.85 -8.75 -10.86
C LYS A 42 12.41 -7.43 -11.42
N PRO A 43 11.64 -6.69 -12.23
CA PRO A 43 12.11 -5.43 -12.80
C PRO A 43 12.35 -4.39 -11.69
N ASP A 44 13.36 -3.55 -11.88
CA ASP A 44 13.61 -2.40 -11.01
C ASP A 44 12.61 -1.28 -11.33
N CYS A 45 11.50 -1.27 -10.60
CA CYS A 45 10.47 -0.24 -10.74
C CYS A 45 11.00 1.17 -10.45
N GLU A 46 12.04 1.33 -9.62
CA GLU A 46 12.53 2.66 -9.21
C GLU A 46 13.29 3.39 -10.32
N SER A 47 13.72 2.66 -11.35
CA SER A 47 14.40 3.18 -12.53
C SER A 47 13.46 3.89 -13.52
N MET A 48 12.14 3.73 -13.40
CA MET A 48 11.20 4.34 -14.34
C MET A 48 11.07 5.86 -14.12
N ALA A 49 11.03 6.61 -15.22
CA ALA A 49 11.04 8.08 -15.18
C ALA A 49 9.76 8.66 -14.55
N GLY A 50 8.59 8.16 -14.94
CA GLY A 50 7.32 8.69 -14.48
C GLY A 50 6.79 7.98 -13.24
N MET A 51 6.16 8.77 -12.36
CA MET A 51 5.61 8.28 -11.08
C MET A 51 4.53 7.22 -11.29
N GLN A 52 3.66 7.41 -12.29
CA GLN A 52 2.58 6.48 -12.56
C GLN A 52 3.13 5.12 -13.02
N GLU A 53 4.16 5.12 -13.85
CA GLU A 53 4.85 3.90 -14.30
C GLU A 53 5.51 3.18 -13.12
N ARG A 54 6.20 3.91 -12.23
CA ARG A 54 6.77 3.32 -11.00
C ARG A 54 5.71 2.68 -10.13
N VAL A 55 4.60 3.39 -9.88
CA VAL A 55 3.47 2.88 -9.09
C VAL A 55 2.86 1.65 -9.75
N GLN A 56 2.56 1.71 -11.05
CA GLN A 56 1.97 0.59 -11.78
C GLN A 56 2.88 -0.65 -11.74
N CYS A 57 4.19 -0.45 -11.93
CA CYS A 57 5.18 -1.52 -11.82
C CYS A 57 5.16 -2.17 -10.43
N ARG A 58 5.14 -1.38 -9.35
CA ARG A 58 5.11 -1.93 -7.98
C ARG A 58 3.85 -2.76 -7.72
N LEU A 59 2.69 -2.27 -8.17
CA LEU A 59 1.43 -3.01 -8.09
C LEU A 59 1.52 -4.36 -8.82
N GLU A 60 1.95 -4.36 -10.09
CA GLU A 60 1.99 -5.55 -10.93
C GLU A 60 3.02 -6.58 -10.47
N GLN A 61 4.12 -6.14 -9.84
CA GLN A 61 5.16 -7.01 -9.32
C GLN A 61 4.94 -7.46 -7.87
N ASN A 62 3.83 -7.00 -7.27
CA ASN A 62 3.54 -7.14 -5.85
C ASN A 62 4.78 -6.80 -4.99
N LEU A 63 5.36 -5.63 -5.29
CA LEU A 63 6.51 -5.11 -4.58
C LEU A 63 6.03 -4.12 -3.53
N GLU A 64 6.22 -4.49 -2.27
CA GLU A 64 6.09 -3.53 -1.16
C GLU A 64 6.93 -2.29 -1.46
N ASN A 65 6.40 -1.13 -1.12
CA ASN A 65 7.16 0.12 -1.15
C ASN A 65 8.18 0.11 0.01
N LYS A 66 9.28 -0.64 -0.17
CA LYS A 66 10.37 -0.75 0.81
C LYS A 66 11.30 0.46 0.82
N GLY A 67 11.02 1.44 -0.04
CA GLY A 67 11.80 2.66 -0.20
C GLY A 67 11.14 3.89 0.42
N LEU A 68 11.70 5.04 0.10
CA LEU A 68 11.14 6.33 0.42
C LEU A 68 9.74 6.48 -0.23
N PRO A 69 8.68 6.88 0.52
CA PRO A 69 7.38 7.11 -0.07
C PRO A 69 7.47 8.08 -1.27
N GLU A 70 6.74 7.82 -2.36
CA GLU A 70 6.81 8.65 -3.57
C GLU A 70 6.46 10.12 -3.30
N ALA A 71 5.60 10.36 -2.31
CA ALA A 71 5.26 11.71 -1.86
C ALA A 71 6.45 12.45 -1.24
N CYS A 72 7.40 11.72 -0.65
CA CYS A 72 8.59 12.27 -0.02
C CYS A 72 9.76 12.47 -1.00
N ARG A 73 9.80 11.75 -2.14
CA ARG A 73 10.93 11.77 -3.09
C ARG A 73 11.25 13.17 -3.62
N GLY A 74 12.50 13.58 -3.54
CA GLY A 74 13.01 14.88 -3.96
C GLY A 74 12.58 16.06 -3.08
N LEU A 75 12.02 15.84 -1.89
CA LEU A 75 11.69 16.92 -0.96
C LEU A 75 12.94 17.36 -0.16
N ALA A 76 13.04 18.66 0.15
CA ALA A 76 14.13 19.17 0.99
C ALA A 76 14.14 18.55 2.40
N ASN A 77 12.98 18.12 2.88
CA ASN A 77 12.76 17.50 4.19
C ASN A 77 12.36 16.02 4.08
N GLU A 78 12.92 15.29 3.10
CA GLU A 78 12.69 13.86 2.84
C GLU A 78 12.61 13.00 4.10
N ARG A 79 13.62 13.10 4.98
CA ARG A 79 13.66 12.30 6.22
C ARG A 79 12.47 12.59 7.13
N SER A 80 12.15 13.86 7.37
CA SER A 80 11.00 14.22 8.20
C SER A 80 9.66 13.80 7.58
N CYS A 81 9.59 13.77 6.25
CA CYS A 81 8.45 13.22 5.53
C CYS A 81 8.34 11.70 5.77
N GLN A 82 9.44 10.96 5.60
CA GLN A 82 9.50 9.53 5.86
C GLN A 82 9.13 9.19 7.31
N ASP A 83 9.69 9.92 8.28
CA ASP A 83 9.41 9.73 9.72
C ASP A 83 7.92 9.95 10.06
N LEU A 84 7.19 10.75 9.27
CA LEU A 84 5.74 10.90 9.44
C LEU A 84 5.01 9.60 9.08
N TYR A 85 5.37 8.98 7.95
CA TYR A 85 4.80 7.71 7.50
C TYR A 85 5.19 6.57 8.44
N ASP A 86 6.48 6.44 8.79
CA ASP A 86 6.95 5.36 9.65
C ASP A 86 6.24 5.35 11.01
N ARG A 87 5.97 6.54 11.57
CA ARG A 87 5.21 6.68 12.83
C ARG A 87 3.71 6.43 12.68
N SER A 88 3.14 6.59 11.48
CA SER A 88 1.71 6.33 11.25
C SER A 88 1.42 4.87 10.95
N LEU A 89 2.41 4.06 10.53
CA LEU A 89 2.20 2.64 10.21
C LEU A 89 1.43 1.85 11.30
N PRO A 90 1.67 2.02 12.61
CA PRO A 90 0.90 1.31 13.64
C PRO A 90 -0.56 1.78 13.79
N CYS A 91 -0.93 2.91 13.21
CA CYS A 91 -2.29 3.46 13.29
C CYS A 91 -3.26 2.73 12.36
N TYR A 92 -2.77 2.23 11.21
CA TYR A 92 -3.61 1.62 10.19
C TYR A 92 -4.04 0.20 10.58
N GLY A 93 -5.26 -0.17 10.18
CA GLY A 93 -5.86 -1.48 10.51
C GLY A 93 -6.50 -1.51 11.90
N GLN A 94 -6.62 -0.36 12.56
CA GLN A 94 -7.44 -0.19 13.77
C GLN A 94 -8.90 0.11 13.37
N SER A 95 -9.81 0.15 14.34
CA SER A 95 -11.15 0.69 14.07
C SER A 95 -11.08 2.18 13.74
N ASP A 96 -11.98 2.68 12.89
CA ASP A 96 -11.97 4.07 12.37
C ASP A 96 -11.72 5.13 13.45
N LEU A 97 -12.39 5.02 14.60
CA LEU A 97 -12.24 5.98 15.71
C LEU A 97 -10.86 5.91 16.39
N ASN A 98 -10.27 4.74 16.45
CA ASN A 98 -8.95 4.54 17.04
C ASN A 98 -7.85 4.94 16.05
N GLU A 99 -8.04 4.65 14.77
CA GLU A 99 -7.17 5.10 13.68
C GLU A 99 -7.11 6.63 13.63
N ASP A 100 -8.26 7.32 13.56
CA ASP A 100 -8.32 8.79 13.55
C ASP A 100 -7.58 9.40 14.75
N ARG A 101 -7.85 8.87 15.95
CA ARG A 101 -7.18 9.33 17.17
C ARG A 101 -5.66 9.12 17.09
N CYS A 102 -5.22 7.98 16.59
CA CYS A 102 -3.81 7.66 16.43
C CYS A 102 -3.14 8.61 15.42
N LEU A 103 -3.73 8.82 14.25
CA LEU A 103 -3.22 9.71 13.20
C LEU A 103 -3.16 11.18 13.67
N ARG A 104 -4.15 11.65 14.44
CA ARG A 104 -4.10 12.97 15.11
C ARG A 104 -2.96 13.07 16.13
N GLY A 105 -2.63 11.98 16.81
CA GLY A 105 -1.48 11.89 17.69
C GLY A 105 -0.15 11.99 16.93
N VAL A 106 -0.01 11.22 15.85
CA VAL A 106 1.21 11.17 15.02
C VAL A 106 1.51 12.51 14.33
N SER A 107 0.46 13.14 13.79
CA SER A 107 0.53 14.47 13.16
C SER A 107 0.70 15.63 14.15
N GLY A 108 0.56 15.39 15.46
CA GLY A 108 0.60 16.44 16.47
C GLY A 108 -0.69 17.25 16.60
N LEU A 109 -1.72 16.97 15.78
CA LEU A 109 -2.99 17.68 15.78
C LEU A 109 -3.77 17.54 17.11
N SER A 110 -3.50 16.49 17.88
CA SER A 110 -4.03 16.32 19.25
C SER A 110 -3.47 17.32 20.26
N LYS A 111 -2.33 17.97 19.95
CA LYS A 111 -1.63 18.92 20.85
C LYS A 111 -1.77 20.36 20.39
N SER A 112 -1.78 20.59 19.07
CA SER A 112 -1.92 21.94 18.50
C SER A 112 -2.73 21.89 17.21
N GLN A 113 -3.41 22.98 16.87
CA GLN A 113 -4.10 23.15 15.60
C GLN A 113 -3.29 24.01 14.63
N GLY A 114 -1.96 23.89 14.67
CA GLY A 114 -1.09 24.61 13.77
C GLY A 114 -1.26 24.17 12.32
N LYS A 115 -0.88 25.06 11.40
CA LYS A 115 -1.00 24.81 9.96
C LYS A 115 -0.21 23.58 9.53
N GLN A 116 0.92 23.30 10.18
CA GLN A 116 1.77 22.16 9.87
C GLN A 116 1.12 20.84 10.30
N GLU A 117 0.58 20.77 11.50
CA GLU A 117 -0.10 19.60 12.06
C GLU A 117 -1.33 19.23 11.23
N ILE A 118 -2.11 20.23 10.81
CA ILE A 118 -3.24 20.06 9.90
C ILE A 118 -2.78 19.46 8.57
N ARG A 119 -1.69 19.98 7.99
CA ARG A 119 -1.13 19.47 6.72
C ARG A 119 -0.62 18.04 6.87
N GLN A 120 0.09 17.73 7.94
CA GLN A 120 0.58 16.38 8.23
C GLN A 120 -0.58 15.40 8.37
N TYR A 121 -1.63 15.77 9.12
CA TYR A 121 -2.83 14.96 9.25
C TYR A 121 -3.53 14.73 7.90
N LEU A 122 -3.63 15.77 7.05
CA LEU A 122 -4.18 15.61 5.70
C LEU A 122 -3.36 14.64 4.84
N VAL A 123 -2.02 14.66 4.93
CA VAL A 123 -1.15 13.70 4.23
C VAL A 123 -1.42 12.26 4.68
N LEU A 124 -1.67 12.05 5.97
CA LEU A 124 -1.99 10.74 6.53
C LEU A 124 -3.37 10.23 6.09
N LEU A 125 -4.38 11.11 6.01
CA LEU A 125 -5.70 10.76 5.45
C LEU A 125 -5.61 10.43 3.95
N LEU A 126 -4.77 11.15 3.21
CA LEU A 126 -4.52 10.82 1.81
C LEU A 126 -3.79 9.48 1.67
N TYR A 127 -3.00 9.06 2.66
CA TYR A 127 -2.37 7.75 2.66
C TYR A 127 -3.37 6.63 2.90
N GLU A 128 -4.33 6.83 3.79
CA GLU A 128 -5.45 5.90 3.95
C GLU A 128 -6.24 5.70 2.64
N LEU A 129 -6.45 6.76 1.86
CA LEU A 129 -7.09 6.64 0.54
C LEU A 129 -6.23 5.85 -0.46
N GLU A 130 -4.90 5.89 -0.35
CA GLU A 130 -3.98 5.10 -1.18
C GLU A 130 -4.11 3.61 -0.86
N GLU A 131 -4.06 3.25 0.43
CA GLU A 131 -4.24 1.88 0.91
C GLU A 131 -5.57 1.28 0.42
N ARG A 132 -6.67 2.06 0.46
CA ARG A 132 -7.97 1.61 -0.07
C ARG A 132 -7.95 1.33 -1.58
N VAL A 133 -7.13 2.05 -2.35
CA VAL A 133 -6.96 1.79 -3.79
C VAL A 133 -6.16 0.52 -4.00
N GLU A 134 -5.10 0.32 -3.23
CA GLU A 134 -4.28 -0.89 -3.27
C GLU A 134 -5.11 -2.13 -2.89
N GLU A 135 -5.90 -2.06 -1.82
CA GLU A 135 -6.82 -3.13 -1.43
C GLU A 135 -7.82 -3.48 -2.54
N ARG A 136 -8.48 -2.49 -3.16
CA ARG A 136 -9.38 -2.73 -4.30
C ARG A 136 -8.66 -3.39 -5.48
N TYR A 137 -7.39 -3.09 -5.70
CA TYR A 137 -6.58 -3.71 -6.75
C TYR A 137 -6.25 -5.16 -6.40
N GLU A 138 -5.83 -5.43 -5.16
CA GLU A 138 -5.57 -6.78 -4.66
C GLU A 138 -6.82 -7.68 -4.72
N GLU A 139 -8.00 -7.09 -4.47
CA GLU A 139 -9.30 -7.76 -4.64
C GLU A 139 -9.72 -7.94 -6.12
N GLY A 140 -8.94 -7.43 -7.08
CA GLY A 140 -9.25 -7.47 -8.51
C GLY A 140 -10.41 -6.59 -8.96
N LYS A 141 -10.87 -5.65 -8.11
CA LYS A 141 -12.01 -4.75 -8.41
C LYS A 141 -11.63 -3.57 -9.30
N ILE A 142 -10.35 -3.25 -9.39
CA ILE A 142 -9.80 -2.19 -10.24
C ILE A 142 -8.53 -2.70 -10.94
N SER A 143 -8.25 -2.24 -12.16
CA SER A 143 -7.04 -2.62 -12.89
C SER A 143 -5.80 -1.92 -12.33
N SER A 144 -4.60 -2.51 -12.53
CA SER A 144 -3.32 -1.90 -12.15
C SER A 144 -3.16 -0.48 -12.71
N LYS A 145 -3.56 -0.28 -13.98
CA LYS A 145 -3.55 1.03 -14.63
C LYS A 145 -4.41 2.06 -13.93
N ASN A 146 -5.64 1.69 -13.54
CA ASN A 146 -6.58 2.61 -12.89
C ASN A 146 -6.18 2.87 -11.42
N ALA A 147 -5.69 1.84 -10.72
CA ALA A 147 -5.13 1.98 -9.39
C ALA A 147 -3.90 2.91 -9.41
N ALA A 148 -2.96 2.69 -10.33
CA ALA A 148 -1.77 3.53 -10.48
C ALA A 148 -2.12 5.00 -10.77
N LEU A 149 -3.14 5.25 -11.59
CA LEU A 149 -3.65 6.61 -11.83
C LEU A 149 -4.14 7.26 -10.53
N LEU A 150 -4.99 6.59 -9.76
CA LEU A 150 -5.52 7.13 -8.50
C LEU A 150 -4.41 7.37 -7.47
N ILE A 151 -3.53 6.38 -7.26
CA ILE A 151 -2.39 6.50 -6.34
C ILE A 151 -1.46 7.64 -6.76
N THR A 152 -1.23 7.82 -8.06
CA THR A 152 -0.45 8.97 -8.57
C THR A 152 -1.11 10.30 -8.22
N ARG A 153 -2.43 10.43 -8.43
CA ARG A 153 -3.18 11.65 -8.07
C ARG A 153 -3.14 11.95 -6.58
N ILE A 154 -3.30 10.91 -5.76
CA ILE A 154 -3.17 11.00 -4.30
C ILE A 154 -1.76 11.46 -3.92
N THR A 155 -0.73 10.86 -4.52
CA THR A 155 0.67 11.21 -4.30
C THR A 155 0.99 12.64 -4.70
N GLU A 156 0.53 13.10 -5.87
CA GLU A 156 0.66 14.50 -6.30
C GLU A 156 0.02 15.46 -5.30
N LEU A 157 -1.16 15.12 -4.77
CA LEU A 157 -1.84 15.93 -3.77
C LEU A 157 -1.08 15.95 -2.44
N LYS A 158 -0.58 14.81 -1.96
CA LYS A 158 0.30 14.72 -0.78
C LYS A 158 1.53 15.62 -0.95
N ARG A 159 2.19 15.59 -2.11
CA ARG A 159 3.34 16.45 -2.42
C ARG A 159 2.98 17.93 -2.31
N LYS A 160 1.87 18.38 -2.91
CA LYS A 160 1.41 19.77 -2.81
C LYS A 160 1.16 20.19 -1.36
N VAL A 161 0.59 19.30 -0.55
CA VAL A 161 0.36 19.55 0.88
C VAL A 161 1.67 19.69 1.64
N LEU A 162 2.62 18.78 1.41
CA LEU A 162 3.96 18.74 2.03
C LEU A 162 4.83 19.94 1.62
N THR A 163 4.70 20.43 0.39
CA THR A 163 5.42 21.62 -0.12
C THR A 163 4.70 22.93 0.20
N ASN A 164 3.78 22.93 1.15
CA ASN A 164 3.06 24.11 1.63
C ASN A 164 2.24 24.87 0.57
N GLU A 165 1.80 24.21 -0.51
CA GLU A 165 0.99 24.86 -1.55
C GLU A 165 -0.31 25.45 -0.98
N SER A 166 -0.79 26.50 -1.64
CA SER A 166 -1.97 27.25 -1.22
C SER A 166 -3.26 26.46 -1.46
N LYS A 167 -4.33 26.85 -0.77
CA LYS A 167 -5.64 26.18 -0.88
C LYS A 167 -6.15 26.20 -2.33
N GLU A 168 -5.97 27.31 -3.02
CA GLU A 168 -6.39 27.55 -4.40
C GLU A 168 -5.71 26.57 -5.39
N LYS A 169 -4.49 26.12 -5.06
CA LYS A 169 -3.76 25.10 -5.84
C LYS A 169 -4.11 23.67 -5.45
N LEU A 170 -4.60 23.46 -4.23
CA LEU A 170 -5.04 22.14 -3.73
C LEU A 170 -6.45 21.80 -4.21
N GLU A 171 -7.36 22.79 -4.28
CA GLU A 171 -8.76 22.57 -4.63
C GLU A 171 -8.97 21.90 -6.00
N PRO A 172 -8.32 22.35 -7.09
CA PRO A 172 -8.46 21.68 -8.39
C PRO A 172 -7.94 20.25 -8.38
N ALA A 173 -6.83 19.99 -7.68
CA ALA A 173 -6.25 18.65 -7.57
C ALA A 173 -7.17 17.71 -6.77
N LEU A 174 -7.78 18.21 -5.69
CA LEU A 174 -8.77 17.47 -4.91
C LEU A 174 -10.06 17.21 -5.71
N ALA A 175 -10.52 18.18 -6.51
CA ALA A 175 -11.68 18.01 -7.36
C ALA A 175 -11.45 16.93 -8.44
N ALA A 176 -10.28 16.94 -9.08
CA ALA A 176 -9.88 15.91 -10.04
C ALA A 176 -9.83 14.52 -9.38
N LEU A 177 -9.19 14.41 -8.20
CA LEU A 177 -9.15 13.16 -7.44
C LEU A 177 -10.57 12.65 -7.12
N LYS A 178 -11.48 13.52 -6.66
CA LYS A 178 -12.87 13.13 -6.35
C LYS A 178 -13.61 12.62 -7.59
N GLN A 179 -13.41 13.25 -8.74
CA GLN A 179 -14.03 12.83 -9.99
C GLN A 179 -13.50 11.46 -10.45
N ASP A 180 -12.18 11.29 -10.43
CA ASP A 180 -11.55 10.01 -10.79
C ASP A 180 -11.95 8.91 -9.80
N TRP A 181 -11.99 9.21 -8.50
CA TRP A 181 -12.44 8.29 -7.46
C TRP A 181 -13.87 7.81 -7.73
N LYS A 182 -14.81 8.72 -7.97
CA LYS A 182 -16.20 8.36 -8.29
C LYS A 182 -16.30 7.50 -9.54
N ARG A 183 -15.46 7.73 -10.55
CA ARG A 183 -15.47 6.97 -11.80
C ARG A 183 -14.88 5.56 -11.65
N LEU A 184 -13.84 5.42 -10.83
CA LEU A 184 -12.99 4.24 -10.81
C LEU A 184 -13.19 3.34 -9.58
N MET A 185 -13.75 3.87 -8.48
CA MET A 185 -13.95 3.17 -7.20
C MET A 185 -15.42 2.90 -6.87
N ALA A 186 -16.34 3.25 -7.79
CA ALA A 186 -17.76 2.98 -7.68
C ALA A 186 -18.07 1.48 -7.66
#